data_AF-A0A0Q9JYJ4-F1
#
_entry.id   AF-A0A0Q9JYJ4-F1
#
_cell.length_a   1.000
_cell.length_b   1.000
_cell.length_c   1.000
_cell.angle_alpha   90.00
_cell.angle_beta   90.00
_cell.angle_gamma   90.00
#
_symmetry.space_group_name_H-M   'P 1'
#
loop_
_entity.id
_entity.type
_entity.pdbx_description
1 polymer ?
#
loop_
_entity_poly.entity_id
_entity_poly.type
_entity_poly.pdbx_seq_one_letter_code
_entity_poly.pdbx_strand_id
1 'polypeptide(L)'
;MGEITAKCQVCSKKYKMEHYKIGLTINCPICNNLTEVVVVKYSSNSRYQITYKQFSNLLFYEPHSKVILPIIKKWFNCEAIFNGKVMVFKTGTGEFSVENIHKEIQCNPRLQYDLYQEAMTLWR
;
A
#
# COMPACT_ATOMS: atom_id res chain seq x y z
N MET A 1 -20.39 -6.73 1.57
CA MET A 1 -19.00 -6.98 1.14
C MET A 1 -18.85 -6.47 -0.27
N GLY A 2 -17.80 -5.73 -0.54
CA GLY A 2 -17.63 -5.06 -1.82
C GLY A 2 -16.90 -5.90 -2.85
N GLU A 3 -17.40 -5.97 -4.09
CA GLU A 3 -16.70 -6.62 -5.20
C GLU A 3 -15.43 -5.85 -5.63
N ILE A 4 -14.26 -6.48 -5.53
CA ILE A 4 -13.02 -5.96 -6.11
C ILE A 4 -12.86 -6.56 -7.51
N THR A 5 -12.48 -5.76 -8.50
CA THR A 5 -12.14 -6.26 -9.84
C THR A 5 -10.66 -6.01 -10.12
N ALA A 6 -9.94 -7.05 -10.54
CA ALA A 6 -8.54 -6.98 -10.93
C ALA A 6 -8.37 -7.30 -12.43
N LYS A 7 -7.26 -6.83 -13.02
CA LYS A 7 -6.88 -7.12 -14.41
C LYS A 7 -5.59 -7.93 -14.43
N CYS A 8 -5.60 -9.04 -15.15
CA CYS A 8 -4.39 -9.83 -15.41
C CYS A 8 -3.50 -9.07 -16.40
N GLN A 9 -2.19 -9.00 -16.12
CA GLN A 9 -1.23 -8.35 -17.00
C GLN A 9 -0.86 -9.20 -18.23
N VAL A 10 -0.99 -10.53 -18.14
CA VAL A 10 -0.66 -11.46 -19.24
C VAL A 10 -1.79 -11.54 -20.25
N CYS A 11 -3.02 -11.86 -19.82
CA CYS A 11 -4.15 -12.04 -20.74
C CYS A 11 -5.06 -10.81 -20.85
N SER A 12 -4.78 -9.72 -20.13
CA SER A 12 -5.59 -8.50 -20.08
C SER A 12 -7.05 -8.66 -19.62
N LYS A 13 -7.50 -9.87 -19.27
CA LYS A 13 -8.87 -10.11 -18.81
C LYS A 13 -9.06 -9.67 -17.37
N LYS A 14 -10.29 -9.23 -17.07
CA LYS A 14 -10.72 -8.79 -15.75
C LYS A 14 -11.36 -9.95 -14.99
N TYR A 15 -11.14 -10.01 -13.69
CA TYR A 15 -11.75 -11.02 -12.82
C TYR A 15 -12.14 -10.40 -11.48
N LYS A 16 -13.20 -10.95 -10.87
CA LYS A 16 -13.67 -10.54 -9.54
C LYS A 16 -12.79 -11.19 -8.48
N MET A 17 -12.54 -10.46 -7.41
CA MET A 17 -11.84 -10.91 -6.23
C MET A 17 -12.66 -10.51 -5.00
N GLU A 18 -12.78 -11.42 -4.05
CA GLU A 18 -13.41 -11.14 -2.77
C GLU A 18 -12.49 -10.28 -1.89
N HIS A 19 -11.18 -10.47 -2.04
CA HIS A 19 -10.13 -9.73 -1.33
C HIS A 19 -8.91 -9.56 -2.23
N TYR A 20 -8.19 -8.45 -2.08
CA TYR A 20 -6.89 -8.24 -2.72
C TYR A 20 -5.86 -7.81 -1.67
N LYS A 21 -4.60 -8.14 -1.92
CA LYS A 21 -3.44 -7.62 -1.19
C LYS A 21 -2.54 -6.95 -2.22
N ILE A 22 -1.88 -5.84 -1.86
CA ILE A 22 -0.93 -5.16 -2.76
C ILE A 22 0.26 -6.09 -3.00
N GLY A 23 0.73 -6.19 -4.25
CA GLY A 23 1.79 -7.12 -4.68
C GLY A 23 1.36 -8.59 -4.76
N LEU A 24 0.06 -8.87 -4.59
CA LEU A 24 -0.46 -10.22 -4.72
C LEU A 24 -0.22 -10.72 -6.15
N THR A 25 0.68 -11.68 -6.27
CA THR A 25 0.84 -12.47 -7.48
C THR A 25 -0.06 -13.68 -7.34
N ILE A 26 -1.06 -13.78 -8.22
CA ILE A 26 -1.90 -14.97 -8.30
C ILE A 26 -1.75 -15.62 -9.66
N ASN A 27 -2.09 -16.90 -9.74
CA ASN A 27 -2.45 -17.49 -11.01
C ASN A 27 -3.76 -16.86 -11.46
N CYS A 28 -3.75 -16.20 -12.62
CA CYS A 28 -4.96 -15.62 -13.19
C CYS A 28 -6.01 -16.73 -13.33
N PRO A 29 -7.24 -16.56 -12.82
CA PRO A 29 -8.27 -17.61 -12.89
C PRO A 29 -8.72 -17.91 -14.32
N ILE A 30 -8.28 -17.11 -15.31
CA ILE A 30 -8.68 -17.25 -16.70
C ILE A 30 -7.57 -17.84 -17.57
N CYS A 31 -6.32 -17.39 -17.41
CA CYS A 31 -5.19 -17.88 -18.23
C CYS A 31 -4.16 -18.69 -17.45
N ASN A 32 -4.37 -18.91 -16.15
CA ASN A 32 -3.50 -19.63 -15.22
C ASN A 32 -2.04 -19.15 -15.13
N ASN A 33 -1.70 -18.02 -15.76
CA ASN A 33 -0.39 -17.43 -15.66
C ASN A 33 -0.27 -16.61 -14.38
N LEU A 34 0.92 -16.65 -13.77
CA LEU A 34 1.26 -15.79 -12.65
C LEU A 34 1.17 -14.32 -13.10
N THR A 35 0.39 -13.52 -12.39
CA THR A 35 0.21 -12.10 -12.68
C THR A 35 0.17 -11.31 -11.39
N GLU A 36 0.77 -10.13 -11.41
CA GLU A 36 0.53 -9.13 -10.38
C GLU A 36 -0.92 -8.63 -10.50
N VAL A 37 -1.60 -8.54 -9.37
CA VAL A 37 -2.97 -8.05 -9.27
C VAL A 37 -2.97 -6.53 -9.42
N VAL A 38 -3.31 -6.05 -10.62
CA VAL A 38 -3.64 -4.63 -10.85
C VAL A 38 -5.11 -4.43 -10.57
N VAL A 39 -5.44 -3.77 -9.46
CA VAL A 39 -6.84 -3.49 -9.12
C VAL A 39 -7.40 -2.41 -10.05
N VAL A 40 -8.49 -2.72 -10.73
CA VAL A 40 -9.17 -1.83 -11.68
C VAL A 40 -10.50 -1.29 -11.17
N LYS A 41 -11.06 -1.87 -10.09
CA LYS A 41 -12.25 -1.35 -9.44
C LYS A 41 -12.29 -1.79 -7.97
N TYR A 42 -12.45 -0.82 -7.07
CA TYR A 42 -12.76 -1.05 -5.67
C TYR A 42 -14.26 -0.92 -5.47
N SER A 43 -14.86 -1.88 -4.77
CA SER A 43 -16.17 -1.66 -4.18
C SER A 43 -15.99 -1.00 -2.81
N SER A 44 -16.23 0.31 -2.80
CA SER A 44 -16.60 1.18 -1.66
C SER A 44 -16.29 0.69 -0.24
N ASN A 45 -15.33 1.35 0.43
CA ASN A 45 -15.60 2.05 1.71
C ASN A 45 -14.49 2.97 2.26
N SER A 46 -13.49 3.37 1.49
CA SER A 46 -12.70 4.56 1.87
C SER A 46 -12.76 5.61 0.77
N ARG A 47 -13.18 6.83 1.15
CA ARG A 47 -13.08 8.04 0.32
C ARG A 47 -11.65 8.59 0.27
N TYR A 48 -10.72 7.93 0.96
CA TYR A 48 -9.37 8.39 1.22
C TYR A 48 -8.40 7.41 0.59
N GLN A 49 -7.77 7.81 -0.52
CA GLN A 49 -6.91 6.94 -1.30
C GLN A 49 -5.52 7.53 -1.40
N ILE A 50 -4.53 6.77 -0.92
CA ILE A 50 -3.12 6.99 -1.21
C ILE A 50 -2.60 5.73 -1.91
N THR A 51 -2.25 5.88 -3.18
CA THR A 51 -1.59 4.83 -3.98
C THR A 51 -0.21 4.49 -3.41
N TYR A 52 0.32 3.29 -3.71
CA TYR A 52 1.68 2.93 -3.28
C TYR A 52 2.71 3.95 -3.76
N LYS A 53 2.62 4.40 -5.01
CA LYS A 53 3.51 5.44 -5.56
C LYS A 53 3.48 6.74 -4.74
N GLN A 54 2.29 7.21 -4.38
CA GLN A 54 2.13 8.40 -3.53
C GLN A 54 2.70 8.16 -2.13
N PHE A 55 2.47 6.98 -1.56
CA PHE A 55 3.03 6.60 -0.26
C PHE A 55 4.56 6.56 -0.31
N SER A 56 5.16 5.92 -1.31
CA SER A 56 6.61 5.94 -1.51
C SER A 56 7.14 7.37 -1.62
N ASN A 57 6.48 8.24 -2.39
CA ASN A 57 6.87 9.66 -2.47
C ASN A 57 6.85 10.36 -1.11
N LEU A 58 5.88 10.05 -0.24
CA LEU A 58 5.82 10.58 1.12
C LEU A 58 6.98 10.09 1.99
N LEU A 59 7.53 8.90 1.73
CA LEU A 59 8.63 8.32 2.51
C LEU A 59 10.02 8.71 2.02
N PHE A 60 10.20 8.86 0.71
CA PHE A 60 11.50 9.10 0.10
C PHE A 60 11.78 10.58 -0.21
N TYR A 61 10.75 11.44 -0.21
CA TYR A 61 10.95 12.88 -0.33
C TYR A 61 11.18 13.50 1.06
N GLU A 62 12.38 14.03 1.28
CA GLU A 62 12.86 14.45 2.61
C GLU A 62 11.93 15.40 3.39
N PRO A 63 11.32 16.42 2.76
CA PRO A 63 10.35 17.28 3.44
C PRO A 63 9.13 16.53 3.97
N HIS A 64 8.63 15.53 3.23
CA HIS A 64 7.47 14.73 3.65
C HIS A 64 7.87 13.65 4.66
N SER A 65 9.03 13.02 4.47
CA SER A 65 9.47 11.89 5.29
C SER A 65 9.67 12.27 6.75
N LYS A 66 10.10 13.52 7.02
CA LYS A 66 10.21 14.10 8.37
C LYS A 66 8.89 14.10 9.15
N VAL A 67 7.76 14.18 8.46
CA VAL A 67 6.42 14.18 9.08
C VAL A 67 5.86 12.76 9.11
N ILE A 68 6.02 12.02 8.01
CA ILE A 68 5.36 10.73 7.82
C ILE A 68 6.06 9.59 8.57
N LEU A 69 7.40 9.57 8.62
CA LEU A 69 8.15 8.49 9.30
C LEU A 69 7.88 8.44 10.81
N PRO A 70 7.82 9.56 11.56
CA PRO A 70 7.42 9.54 12.97
C PRO A 70 6.02 8.98 13.21
N ILE A 71 5.08 9.26 12.30
CA ILE A 71 3.71 8.75 12.38
C ILE A 71 3.68 7.23 12.21
N ILE A 72 4.38 6.72 11.20
CA ILE A 72 4.51 5.28 10.95
C ILE A 72 5.20 4.59 12.12
N LYS A 73 6.29 5.18 12.64
CA LYS A 73 6.99 4.70 13.83
C LYS A 73 6.04 4.56 15.02
N LYS A 74 5.16 5.53 15.25
CA LYS A 74 4.17 5.48 16.32
C LYS A 74 3.11 4.40 16.10
N TRP A 75 2.64 4.20 14.87
CA TRP A 75 1.61 3.21 14.56
C TRP A 75 2.11 1.77 14.69
N PHE A 76 3.34 1.51 14.25
CA PHE A 76 3.87 0.15 14.13
C PHE A 76 5.00 -0.16 15.11
N ASN A 77 5.38 0.78 15.97
CA ASN A 77 6.52 0.69 16.88
C ASN A 77 7.79 0.22 16.13
N CYS A 78 8.11 0.92 15.04
CA CYS A 78 9.16 0.54 14.11
C CYS A 78 10.16 1.67 13.84
N GLU A 79 11.40 1.32 13.48
CA GLU A 79 12.40 2.25 12.97
C GLU A 79 12.55 2.07 11.46
N ALA A 80 12.51 3.18 10.71
CA ALA A 80 12.79 3.17 9.27
C ALA A 80 14.30 3.19 9.01
N ILE A 81 14.79 2.24 8.24
CA ILE A 81 16.20 2.12 7.87
C ILE A 81 16.30 2.19 6.35
N PHE A 82 17.07 3.16 5.86
CA PHE A 82 17.38 3.28 4.44
C PHE A 82 18.82 2.86 4.18
N ASN A 83 19.02 1.87 3.33
CA ASN A 83 20.34 1.34 3.00
C ASN A 83 20.92 1.92 1.68
N GLY A 84 20.36 3.01 1.17
CA GLY A 84 20.74 3.62 -0.10
C GLY A 84 20.00 3.06 -1.33
N LYS A 85 19.34 1.91 -1.21
CA LYS A 85 18.55 1.30 -2.30
C LYS A 85 17.11 1.00 -1.90
N VAL A 86 16.90 0.57 -0.67
CA VAL A 86 15.61 0.10 -0.15
C VAL A 86 15.42 0.68 1.25
N MET A 87 14.17 1.04 1.56
CA MET A 87 13.75 1.35 2.92
C MET A 87 13.10 0.10 3.52
N VAL A 88 13.48 -0.23 4.75
CA VAL A 88 12.88 -1.31 5.53
C VAL A 88 12.52 -0.79 6.91
N PHE A 89 11.48 -1.35 7.51
CA PHE A 89 10.99 -0.98 8.84
C PHE A 89 11.32 -2.10 9.82
N LYS A 90 12.21 -1.85 10.77
CA LYS A 90 12.54 -2.81 11.81
C LYS A 90 11.64 -2.61 13.02
N THR A 91 11.05 -3.70 13.48
CA THR A 91 10.24 -3.80 14.70
C THR A 91 10.93 -4.75 15.68
N GLY A 92 10.44 -4.84 16.91
CA GLY A 92 10.89 -5.87 17.86
C GLY A 92 10.59 -7.31 17.42
N THR A 93 9.70 -7.51 16.45
CA THR A 93 9.26 -8.85 15.99
C THR A 93 9.82 -9.24 14.62
N GLY A 94 10.50 -8.32 13.93
CA GLY A 94 11.07 -8.59 12.60
C GLY A 94 11.17 -7.35 11.73
N GLU A 95 11.42 -7.59 10.44
CA GLU A 95 11.59 -6.55 9.43
C GLU A 95 10.39 -6.56 8.46
N PHE A 96 9.87 -5.36 8.17
CA PHE A 96 8.78 -5.15 7.25
C PHE A 96 9.25 -4.28 6.09
N SER A 97 8.90 -4.66 4.87
CA SER A 97 9.13 -3.80 3.70
C SER A 97 8.15 -2.61 3.68
N VAL A 98 8.44 -1.61 2.85
CA VAL A 98 7.53 -0.46 2.64
C VAL A 98 6.15 -0.94 2.16
N GLU A 99 6.11 -1.95 1.29
CA GLU A 99 4.88 -2.55 0.78
C GLU A 99 4.05 -3.15 1.91
N ASN A 100 4.69 -3.84 2.87
CA ASN A 100 4.00 -4.42 4.01
C ASN A 100 3.38 -3.33 4.89
N ILE A 101 4.10 -2.26 5.19
CA ILE A 101 3.55 -1.12 5.96
C ILE A 101 2.38 -0.47 5.22
N HIS A 102 2.52 -0.19 3.92
CA HIS A 102 1.44 0.41 3.14
C HIS A 102 0.18 -0.45 3.16
N LYS A 103 0.34 -1.76 3.02
CA LYS A 103 -0.75 -2.73 3.07
C LYS A 103 -1.46 -2.73 4.43
N GLU A 104 -0.72 -2.74 5.54
CA GLU A 104 -1.31 -2.66 6.88
C GLU A 104 -2.11 -1.36 7.06
N ILE A 105 -1.60 -0.24 6.54
CA ILE A 105 -2.33 1.03 6.52
C ILE A 105 -3.62 0.91 5.69
N GLN A 106 -3.58 0.31 4.50
CA GLN A 106 -4.77 0.16 3.65
C GLN A 106 -5.83 -0.78 4.25
N CYS A 107 -5.42 -1.75 5.08
CA CYS A 107 -6.34 -2.64 5.79
C CYS A 107 -6.97 -1.98 7.03
N ASN A 108 -6.54 -0.78 7.42
CA ASN A 108 -7.03 -0.07 8.59
C ASN A 108 -7.65 1.29 8.20
N PRO A 109 -8.98 1.45 8.21
CA PRO A 109 -9.64 2.67 7.78
C PRO A 109 -9.19 3.94 8.52
N ARG A 110 -8.82 3.81 9.80
CA ARG A 110 -8.31 4.93 10.60
C ARG A 110 -6.94 5.37 10.10
N LEU A 111 -6.00 4.43 9.95
CA LEU A 111 -4.65 4.74 9.47
C LEU A 111 -4.68 5.31 8.05
N GLN A 112 -5.57 4.79 7.21
CA GLN A 112 -5.77 5.29 5.85
C GLN A 112 -6.29 6.74 5.84
N TYR A 113 -7.26 7.06 6.69
CA TYR A 113 -7.75 8.43 6.84
C TYR A 113 -6.67 9.37 7.35
N ASP A 114 -5.97 9.00 8.42
CA ASP A 114 -4.93 9.81 9.03
C ASP A 114 -3.80 10.08 8.02
N LEU A 115 -3.31 9.04 7.33
CA LEU A 115 -2.28 9.19 6.29
C LEU A 115 -2.76 10.11 5.15
N TYR A 116 -4.02 10.01 4.75
CA TYR A 116 -4.59 10.86 3.72
C TYR A 116 -4.61 12.34 4.13
N GLN A 117 -5.03 12.65 5.36
CA GLN A 117 -5.07 14.03 5.86
C GLN A 117 -3.66 14.66 5.89
N GLU A 118 -2.67 13.90 6.35
CA GLU A 118 -1.28 14.35 6.39
C GLU A 118 -0.74 14.60 4.97
N ALA A 119 -0.98 13.68 4.04
CA ALA A 119 -0.56 13.86 2.66
C ALA A 119 -1.22 15.08 1.99
N MET A 120 -2.52 15.31 2.22
CA MET A 120 -3.21 16.50 1.71
C MET A 120 -2.64 17.80 2.29
N THR A 121 -2.17 17.78 3.54
CA THR A 121 -1.51 18.93 4.17
C THR A 121 -0.14 19.19 3.54
N LEU A 122 0.62 18.14 3.23
CA LEU A 122 1.95 18.23 2.65
C LEU A 122 1.98 18.59 1.16
N TRP A 123 0.92 18.26 0.41
CA TRP A 123 0.82 18.55 -1.03
C TRP A 123 0.12 19.87 -1.36
N ARG A 124 -0.23 20.66 -0.35
CA ARG A 124 -0.69 22.05 -0.51
C ARG A 124 0.50 22.98 -0.69
#